data_AF-A0A3N7H5S9-F1
#
_entry.id   AF-A0A3N7H5S9-F1
#
_cell.length_a   1.000
_cell.length_b   1.000
_cell.length_c   1.000
_cell.angle_alpha   90.00
_cell.angle_beta   90.00
_cell.angle_gamma   90.00
#
_symmetry.space_group_name_H-M   'P 1'
#
loop_
_entity.id
_entity.type
_entity.pdbx_description
1 polymer ?
#
loop_
_entity_poly.entity_id
_entity_poly.type
_entity_poly.pdbx_seq_one_letter_code
_entity_poly.pdbx_strand_id
1 'polypeptide(L)'
;MKAKQYSGAARYAFVLYLSCMSLFVSCKKERPEVSEPDMPGTTAVSVQVDLPQGSLWKIEEMSVASLFAKQGLSNGAEAEITAFDVNGYETAFVTNADDDIVLLGYFNPGESKSITVNTESTAIALLLLNPWSMDLAPNAKQEYIALAKTLPEFAELKKRIEQSIASQSGGPLNDQHVLDQLAVTQRASLLKIQDMREAPAAMMARAASQTNSPLAFQIETSGIKVDNQLSSITYVVGLYDGSGKLIDKKEVSGLEKSYYFLKEFGLGKYINTAGSSAAFKTPSNDGSYTLVARNGFAFDGSVEDREALRANAVGLTFQVLG
;
A
#
# COMPACT_ATOMS: atom_id res chain seq x y z
N MET A 1 23.66 28.40 -40.64
CA MET A 1 23.96 27.60 -39.42
C MET A 1 22.94 27.95 -38.35
N LYS A 2 22.00 27.05 -38.03
CA LYS A 2 20.98 27.25 -36.98
C LYS A 2 21.27 26.26 -35.85
N ALA A 3 21.67 26.77 -34.68
CA ALA A 3 21.82 25.96 -33.49
C ALA A 3 20.42 25.67 -32.91
N LYS A 4 20.08 24.38 -32.76
CA LYS A 4 18.85 23.96 -32.08
C LYS A 4 19.04 24.12 -30.57
N GLN A 5 18.15 24.89 -29.96
CA GLN A 5 18.03 25.08 -28.53
C GLN A 5 17.38 23.81 -27.95
N TYR A 6 18.15 22.98 -27.26
CA TYR A 6 17.64 21.82 -26.55
C TYR A 6 16.91 22.26 -25.28
N SER A 7 15.69 21.75 -25.11
CA SER A 7 14.76 22.08 -24.03
C SER A 7 15.27 21.62 -22.65
N GLY A 8 14.86 22.34 -21.61
CA GLY A 8 15.30 22.13 -20.22
C GLY A 8 15.05 20.72 -19.64
N ALA A 9 14.22 19.90 -20.28
CA ALA A 9 13.90 18.54 -19.82
C ALA A 9 15.11 17.60 -19.78
N ALA A 10 16.07 17.75 -20.72
CA ALA A 10 17.26 16.91 -20.76
C ALA A 10 18.25 17.21 -19.61
N ARG A 11 18.21 18.42 -19.04
CA ARG A 11 19.07 18.81 -17.91
C ARG A 11 18.57 18.22 -16.59
N TYR A 12 17.25 18.07 -16.42
CA TYR A 12 16.68 17.44 -15.21
C TYR A 12 16.87 15.92 -15.19
N ALA A 13 16.76 15.26 -16.34
CA ALA A 13 17.01 13.81 -16.43
C ALA A 13 18.46 13.44 -16.09
N PHE A 14 19.44 14.27 -16.49
CA PHE A 14 20.85 14.03 -16.19
C PHE A 14 21.19 14.26 -14.71
N VAL A 15 20.57 15.26 -14.05
CA VAL A 15 20.76 15.51 -12.61
C VAL A 15 20.11 14.41 -11.76
N LEU A 16 18.92 13.92 -12.16
CA LEU A 16 18.26 12.79 -11.49
C LEU A 16 19.08 11.49 -11.60
N TYR A 17 19.63 11.22 -12.78
CA TYR A 17 20.49 10.05 -13.01
C TYR A 17 21.79 10.10 -12.19
N LEU A 18 22.42 11.29 -12.07
CA LEU A 18 23.62 11.46 -11.24
C LEU A 18 23.33 11.32 -9.73
N SER A 19 22.16 11.80 -9.26
CA SER A 19 21.78 11.63 -7.85
C SER A 19 21.50 10.17 -7.47
N CYS A 20 21.00 9.35 -8.39
CA CYS A 20 20.85 7.90 -8.18
C CYS A 20 22.21 7.17 -8.11
N MET A 21 23.20 7.60 -8.88
CA MET A 21 24.55 7.02 -8.87
C MET A 21 25.35 7.37 -7.59
N SER A 22 25.10 8.53 -6.98
CA SER A 22 25.77 8.92 -5.72
C SER A 22 25.30 8.17 -4.46
N LEU A 23 24.23 7.38 -4.56
CA LEU A 23 23.75 6.53 -3.45
C LEU A 23 24.54 5.21 -3.29
N PHE A 24 25.48 4.91 -4.20
CA PHE A 24 26.28 3.67 -4.15
C PHE A 24 27.69 3.81 -3.59
N VAL A 25 28.10 5.00 -3.12
CA VAL A 25 29.35 5.14 -2.36
C VAL A 25 29.07 4.80 -0.90
N SER A 26 28.94 3.49 -0.66
CA SER A 26 28.74 2.91 0.66
C SER A 26 30.03 3.04 1.49
N CYS A 27 30.00 3.92 2.50
CA CYS A 27 30.92 3.86 3.63
C CYS A 27 30.81 2.46 4.27
N LYS A 28 31.89 1.67 4.19
CA LYS A 28 32.08 0.45 4.98
C LYS A 28 32.14 0.80 6.47
N LYS A 29 30.98 0.98 7.09
CA LYS A 29 30.83 0.88 8.54
C LYS A 29 30.21 -0.48 8.77
N GLU A 30 30.96 -1.37 9.42
CA GLU A 30 30.48 -2.68 9.85
C GLU A 30 29.15 -2.47 10.59
N ARG A 31 28.04 -2.85 9.93
CA ARG A 31 26.75 -2.89 10.58
C ARG A 31 26.81 -4.05 11.58
N PRO A 32 26.31 -3.88 12.81
CA PRO A 32 26.10 -5.02 13.69
C PRO A 32 25.28 -6.07 12.93
N GLU A 33 25.67 -7.34 13.03
CA GLU A 33 24.90 -8.48 12.53
C GLU A 33 23.50 -8.40 13.15
N VAL A 34 22.57 -7.82 12.39
CA VAL A 34 21.15 -8.02 12.62
C VAL A 34 20.92 -9.44 12.15
N SER A 35 20.61 -10.34 13.08
CA SER A 35 20.16 -11.70 12.77
C SER A 35 19.15 -11.61 11.64
N GLU A 36 19.44 -12.26 10.51
CA GLU A 36 18.52 -12.27 9.38
C GLU A 36 17.15 -12.72 9.91
N PRO A 37 16.08 -11.91 9.71
CA PRO A 37 14.75 -12.32 10.14
C PRO A 37 14.45 -13.66 9.49
N ASP A 38 13.99 -14.61 10.30
CA ASP A 38 13.61 -15.94 9.86
C ASP A 38 12.58 -15.77 8.74
N MET A 39 12.97 -16.01 7.48
CA MET A 39 12.09 -15.77 6.36
C MET A 39 10.92 -16.74 6.47
N PRO A 40 9.67 -16.26 6.35
CA PRO A 40 8.52 -17.16 6.37
C PRO A 40 8.71 -18.25 5.31
N GLY A 41 8.35 -19.48 5.67
CA GLY A 41 8.41 -20.62 4.75
C GLY A 41 7.61 -20.33 3.47
N THR A 42 7.94 -21.02 2.38
CA THR A 42 7.22 -20.89 1.11
C THR A 42 6.46 -22.17 0.77
N THR A 43 5.40 -22.04 -0.01
CA THR A 43 4.53 -23.13 -0.44
C THR A 43 4.26 -23.05 -1.94
N ALA A 44 4.03 -24.20 -2.57
CA ALA A 44 3.60 -24.26 -3.97
C ALA A 44 2.07 -24.08 -4.06
N VAL A 45 1.62 -23.31 -5.03
CA VAL A 45 0.22 -23.00 -5.28
C VAL A 45 -0.09 -23.28 -6.74
N SER A 46 -1.07 -24.16 -6.97
CA SER A 46 -1.57 -24.48 -8.29
C SER A 46 -2.51 -23.37 -8.79
N VAL A 47 -2.27 -22.89 -10.00
CA VAL A 47 -3.01 -21.80 -10.64
C VAL A 47 -3.71 -22.33 -11.89
N GLN A 48 -5.03 -22.25 -11.92
CA GLN A 48 -5.83 -22.43 -13.12
C GLN A 48 -6.19 -21.07 -13.71
N VAL A 49 -5.88 -20.84 -14.97
CA VAL A 49 -6.30 -19.62 -15.68
C VAL A 49 -7.57 -19.92 -16.48
N ASP A 50 -8.55 -19.02 -16.38
CA ASP A 50 -9.80 -19.11 -17.11
C ASP A 50 -10.10 -17.74 -17.77
N LEU A 51 -9.99 -17.72 -19.10
CA LEU A 51 -10.24 -16.52 -19.89
C LEU A 51 -11.73 -16.36 -20.18
N PRO A 52 -12.25 -15.13 -20.18
CA PRO A 52 -13.64 -14.90 -20.52
C PRO A 52 -13.95 -15.35 -21.96
N GLN A 53 -15.17 -15.83 -22.17
CA GLN A 53 -15.62 -16.27 -23.48
C GLN A 53 -15.47 -15.16 -24.52
N GLY A 54 -14.89 -15.50 -25.69
CA GLY A 54 -14.65 -14.54 -26.75
C GLY A 54 -13.37 -13.71 -26.58
N SER A 55 -12.53 -14.02 -25.58
CA SER A 55 -11.17 -13.50 -25.49
C SER A 55 -10.40 -13.80 -26.78
N LEU A 56 -9.73 -12.77 -27.30
CA LEU A 56 -8.83 -12.91 -28.45
C LEU A 56 -7.42 -13.33 -28.02
N TRP A 57 -7.13 -13.31 -26.72
CA TRP A 57 -5.84 -13.77 -26.21
C TRP A 57 -5.70 -15.28 -26.30
N LYS A 58 -4.52 -15.73 -26.70
CA LYS A 58 -4.16 -17.15 -26.71
C LYS A 58 -3.56 -17.53 -25.38
N ILE A 59 -4.14 -18.53 -24.75
CA ILE A 59 -3.74 -18.96 -23.41
C ILE A 59 -2.31 -19.51 -23.39
N GLU A 60 -1.85 -20.10 -24.50
CA GLU A 60 -0.51 -20.65 -24.66
C GLU A 60 0.59 -19.58 -24.71
N GLU A 61 0.21 -18.32 -24.98
CA GLU A 61 1.10 -17.17 -25.01
C GLU A 61 1.15 -16.45 -23.66
N MET A 62 0.44 -16.96 -22.63
CA MET A 62 0.37 -16.35 -21.31
C MET A 62 1.36 -16.97 -20.31
N SER A 63 1.64 -16.20 -19.28
CA SER A 63 2.47 -16.61 -18.14
C SER A 63 1.88 -16.12 -16.82
N VAL A 64 2.05 -16.92 -15.77
CA VAL A 64 1.69 -16.54 -14.39
C VAL A 64 2.94 -16.07 -13.66
N ALA A 65 2.85 -14.94 -12.97
CA ALA A 65 3.90 -14.41 -12.11
C ALA A 65 3.41 -14.28 -10.67
N SER A 66 4.31 -14.53 -9.73
CA SER A 66 4.22 -14.16 -8.32
C SER A 66 5.43 -13.31 -7.91
N LEU A 67 5.56 -13.00 -6.63
CA LEU A 67 6.74 -12.30 -6.09
C LEU A 67 8.06 -13.05 -6.33
N PHE A 68 8.01 -14.38 -6.50
CA PHE A 68 9.21 -15.22 -6.56
C PHE A 68 9.64 -15.55 -7.99
N ALA A 69 8.68 -15.81 -8.87
CA ALA A 69 8.96 -16.32 -10.20
C ALA A 69 7.84 -16.01 -11.19
N LYS A 70 8.20 -16.08 -12.48
CA LYS A 70 7.29 -16.06 -13.62
C LYS A 70 7.42 -17.38 -14.37
N GLN A 71 6.30 -18.04 -14.66
CA GLN A 71 6.24 -19.32 -15.37
C GLN A 71 5.20 -19.27 -16.49
N GLY A 72 5.49 -19.89 -17.63
CA GLY A 72 4.49 -20.13 -18.67
C GLY A 72 3.44 -21.14 -18.23
N LEU A 73 2.27 -21.12 -18.88
CA LEU A 73 1.21 -22.10 -18.61
C LEU A 73 1.56 -23.49 -19.19
N SER A 74 1.36 -24.52 -18.38
CA SER A 74 1.36 -25.94 -18.70
C SER A 74 -0.06 -26.44 -19.02
N ASN A 75 -0.18 -27.50 -19.83
CA ASN A 75 -1.45 -28.10 -20.25
C ASN A 75 -2.48 -27.10 -20.83
N GLY A 76 -2.00 -25.98 -21.36
CA GLY A 76 -2.83 -24.95 -21.97
C GLY A 76 -3.55 -24.02 -21.01
N ALA A 77 -3.52 -24.21 -19.68
CA ALA A 77 -4.19 -23.27 -18.75
C ALA A 77 -3.74 -23.35 -17.28
N GLU A 78 -2.77 -24.19 -16.94
CA GLU A 78 -2.36 -24.46 -15.55
C GLU A 78 -0.92 -23.99 -15.29
N ALA A 79 -0.61 -23.46 -14.12
CA ALA A 79 0.76 -23.21 -13.68
C ALA A 79 0.93 -23.52 -12.18
N GLU A 80 2.18 -23.53 -11.72
CA GLU A 80 2.51 -23.61 -10.30
C GLU A 80 3.34 -22.37 -9.92
N ILE A 81 2.89 -21.64 -8.91
CA ILE A 81 3.63 -20.50 -8.39
C ILE A 81 4.07 -20.76 -6.95
N THR A 82 5.15 -20.10 -6.54
CA THR A 82 5.56 -20.05 -5.13
C THR A 82 4.90 -18.84 -4.46
N ALA A 83 4.43 -19.04 -3.23
CA ALA A 83 3.88 -18.02 -2.34
C ALA A 83 4.40 -18.24 -0.92
N PHE A 84 4.30 -17.23 -0.05
CA PHE A 84 4.58 -17.40 1.37
C PHE A 84 3.56 -18.36 2.02
N ASP A 85 4.04 -19.25 2.88
CA ASP A 85 3.22 -20.18 3.67
C ASP A 85 2.72 -19.51 4.95
N VAL A 86 1.94 -18.46 4.76
CA VAL A 86 1.40 -17.63 5.84
C VAL A 86 -0.11 -17.45 5.69
N ASN A 87 -0.77 -17.10 6.80
CA ASN A 87 -2.16 -16.67 6.78
C ASN A 87 -2.25 -15.20 6.37
N GLY A 88 -1.92 -14.92 5.11
CA GLY A 88 -1.88 -13.61 4.48
C GLY A 88 -2.35 -13.71 3.03
N TYR A 89 -2.63 -12.58 2.40
CA TYR A 89 -3.05 -12.59 1.00
C TYR A 89 -1.89 -12.28 0.07
N GLU A 90 -1.81 -13.05 -1.00
CA GLU A 90 -0.80 -13.00 -2.05
C GLU A 90 -1.47 -12.66 -3.39
N THR A 91 -0.67 -12.14 -4.32
CA THR A 91 -1.15 -11.78 -5.66
C THR A 91 -0.52 -12.67 -6.72
N ALA A 92 -1.34 -13.18 -7.63
CA ALA A 92 -0.89 -13.83 -8.86
C ALA A 92 -1.25 -12.96 -10.07
N PHE A 93 -0.31 -12.77 -10.98
CA PHE A 93 -0.49 -11.99 -12.19
C PHE A 93 -0.50 -12.92 -13.41
N VAL A 94 -1.51 -12.85 -14.26
CA VAL A 94 -1.47 -13.49 -15.57
C VAL A 94 -1.12 -12.41 -16.58
N THR A 95 -0.04 -12.63 -17.32
CA THR A 95 0.52 -11.70 -18.29
C THR A 95 0.51 -12.27 -19.70
N ASN A 96 0.38 -11.41 -20.70
CA ASN A 96 0.55 -11.78 -22.12
C ASN A 96 2.06 -11.82 -22.50
N ALA A 97 2.33 -12.00 -23.79
CA ALA A 97 3.70 -12.00 -24.35
C ALA A 97 4.41 -10.65 -24.27
N ASP A 98 3.66 -9.54 -24.14
CA ASP A 98 4.18 -8.17 -24.00
C ASP A 98 4.33 -7.75 -22.53
N ASP A 99 4.19 -8.69 -21.59
CA ASP A 99 4.20 -8.48 -20.14
C ASP A 99 3.04 -7.62 -19.58
N ASP A 100 2.00 -7.33 -20.37
CA ASP A 100 0.79 -6.68 -19.87
C ASP A 100 0.00 -7.63 -18.97
N ILE A 101 -0.50 -7.11 -17.84
CA ILE A 101 -1.36 -7.86 -16.93
C ILE A 101 -2.76 -8.00 -17.53
N VAL A 102 -3.17 -9.24 -17.80
CA VAL A 102 -4.47 -9.58 -18.38
C VAL A 102 -5.47 -9.99 -17.30
N LEU A 103 -5.04 -10.76 -16.31
CA LEU A 103 -5.86 -11.20 -15.18
C LEU A 103 -5.07 -11.12 -13.87
N LEU A 104 -5.78 -11.00 -12.76
CA LEU A 104 -5.24 -10.94 -11.41
C LEU A 104 -5.92 -11.99 -10.52
N GLY A 105 -5.14 -12.65 -9.69
CA GLY A 105 -5.61 -13.45 -8.57
C GLY A 105 -5.18 -12.81 -7.26
N TYR A 106 -6.06 -12.81 -6.26
CA TYR A 106 -5.73 -12.35 -4.90
C TYR A 106 -6.27 -13.39 -3.93
N PHE A 107 -5.38 -14.07 -3.20
CA PHE A 107 -5.70 -15.34 -2.55
C PHE A 107 -4.91 -15.52 -1.25
N ASN A 108 -5.39 -16.39 -0.35
CA ASN A 108 -4.70 -16.72 0.89
C ASN A 108 -4.10 -18.15 0.80
N PRO A 109 -2.76 -18.31 0.70
CA PRO A 109 -2.11 -19.61 0.65
C PRO A 109 -2.35 -20.46 1.90
N GLY A 110 -2.67 -19.85 3.05
CA GLY A 110 -3.05 -20.55 4.27
C GLY A 110 -4.44 -21.21 4.20
N GLU A 111 -5.31 -20.76 3.29
CA GLU A 111 -6.66 -21.28 3.11
C GLU A 111 -6.77 -22.23 1.91
N SER A 112 -6.10 -21.93 0.80
CA SER A 112 -6.11 -22.77 -0.40
C SER A 112 -4.76 -22.79 -1.11
N LYS A 113 -4.32 -24.00 -1.49
CA LYS A 113 -3.14 -24.23 -2.35
C LYS A 113 -3.49 -24.36 -3.83
N SER A 114 -4.76 -24.10 -4.18
CA SER A 114 -5.23 -24.07 -5.57
C SER A 114 -6.14 -22.87 -5.78
N ILE A 115 -5.89 -22.12 -6.85
CA ILE A 115 -6.63 -20.89 -7.18
C ILE A 115 -7.04 -20.87 -8.64
N THR A 116 -8.14 -20.16 -8.93
CA THR A 116 -8.55 -19.86 -10.30
C THR A 116 -8.42 -18.37 -10.57
N VAL A 117 -7.65 -18.01 -11.60
CA VAL A 117 -7.44 -16.64 -12.06
C VAL A 117 -8.33 -16.39 -13.27
N ASN A 118 -9.35 -15.54 -13.08
CA ASN A 118 -10.40 -15.24 -14.03
C ASN A 118 -10.93 -13.81 -13.80
N THR A 119 -11.97 -13.41 -14.53
CA THR A 119 -12.56 -12.07 -14.40
C THR A 119 -13.01 -11.75 -12.97
N GLU A 120 -13.58 -12.72 -12.25
CA GLU A 120 -14.07 -12.50 -10.89
C GLU A 120 -12.92 -12.28 -9.90
N SER A 121 -11.89 -13.14 -9.92
CA SER A 121 -10.72 -12.94 -9.07
C SER A 121 -9.96 -11.67 -9.46
N THR A 122 -10.02 -11.26 -10.73
CA THR A 122 -9.46 -9.98 -11.18
C THR A 122 -10.22 -8.80 -10.57
N ALA A 123 -11.55 -8.82 -10.61
CA ALA A 123 -12.37 -7.77 -9.97
C ALA A 123 -12.11 -7.69 -8.46
N ILE A 124 -11.97 -8.83 -7.78
CA ILE A 124 -11.64 -8.90 -6.35
C ILE A 124 -10.26 -8.32 -6.08
N ALA A 125 -9.25 -8.72 -6.85
CA ALA A 125 -7.88 -8.23 -6.71
C ALA A 125 -7.82 -6.71 -6.85
N LEU A 126 -8.47 -6.14 -7.86
CA LEU A 126 -8.53 -4.68 -8.06
C LEU A 126 -9.18 -3.94 -6.89
N LEU A 127 -10.17 -4.54 -6.24
CA LEU A 127 -10.79 -3.97 -5.04
C LEU A 127 -9.87 -4.07 -3.81
N LEU A 128 -9.12 -5.17 -3.68
CA LEU A 128 -8.25 -5.47 -2.53
C LEU A 128 -6.84 -4.88 -2.61
N LEU A 129 -6.41 -4.47 -3.80
CA LEU A 129 -5.18 -3.70 -4.04
C LEU A 129 -5.37 -2.19 -3.84
N ASN A 130 -6.55 -1.77 -3.35
CA ASN A 130 -6.75 -0.38 -2.95
C ASN A 130 -6.12 -0.15 -1.57
N PRO A 131 -5.39 0.97 -1.33
CA PRO A 131 -4.73 1.22 -0.05
C PRO A 131 -5.55 0.93 1.21
N TRP A 132 -6.83 1.30 1.27
CA TRP A 132 -7.64 1.08 2.48
C TRP A 132 -8.03 -0.40 2.69
N SER A 133 -8.18 -1.17 1.61
CA SER A 133 -8.60 -2.57 1.66
C SER A 133 -7.41 -3.50 1.81
N MET A 134 -6.22 -3.05 1.42
CA MET A 134 -4.94 -3.73 1.66
C MET A 134 -4.66 -3.94 3.15
N ASP A 135 -4.95 -2.93 3.99
CA ASP A 135 -4.74 -2.97 5.45
C ASP A 135 -5.79 -3.82 6.23
N LEU A 136 -6.78 -4.39 5.54
CA LEU A 136 -7.76 -5.28 6.20
C LEU A 136 -7.08 -6.59 6.62
N ALA A 137 -7.43 -7.10 7.81
CA ALA A 137 -7.00 -8.44 8.21
C ALA A 137 -7.64 -9.51 7.30
N PRO A 138 -7.08 -10.74 7.23
CA PRO A 138 -7.56 -11.77 6.30
C PRO A 138 -9.06 -12.06 6.38
N ASN A 139 -9.62 -12.09 7.59
CA ASN A 139 -11.05 -12.28 7.82
C ASN A 139 -11.89 -11.08 7.37
N ALA A 140 -11.45 -9.85 7.62
CA ALA A 140 -12.12 -8.65 7.10
C ALA A 140 -12.07 -8.56 5.57
N LYS A 141 -10.99 -9.03 4.92
CA LYS A 141 -10.93 -9.17 3.46
C LYS A 141 -11.98 -10.15 2.95
N GLN A 142 -12.15 -11.31 3.61
CA GLN A 142 -13.21 -12.26 3.24
C GLN A 142 -14.62 -11.66 3.38
N GLU A 143 -14.88 -10.92 4.47
CA GLU A 143 -16.14 -10.19 4.64
C GLU A 143 -16.34 -9.15 3.53
N TYR A 144 -15.27 -8.46 3.12
CA TYR A 144 -15.31 -7.49 2.04
C TYR A 144 -15.57 -8.10 0.68
N ILE A 145 -14.92 -9.23 0.38
CA ILE A 145 -15.20 -10.00 -0.84
C ILE A 145 -16.67 -10.41 -0.86
N ALA A 146 -17.17 -10.98 0.24
CA ALA A 146 -18.58 -11.39 0.34
C ALA A 146 -19.53 -10.21 0.12
N LEU A 147 -19.26 -9.07 0.75
CA LEU A 147 -20.05 -7.85 0.58
C LEU A 147 -20.02 -7.35 -0.86
N ALA A 148 -18.84 -7.16 -1.43
CA ALA A 148 -18.65 -6.62 -2.77
C ALA A 148 -19.40 -7.45 -3.81
N LYS A 149 -19.35 -8.79 -3.68
CA LYS A 149 -20.09 -9.71 -4.55
C LYS A 149 -21.62 -9.54 -4.53
N THR A 150 -22.19 -8.92 -3.50
CA THR A 150 -23.63 -8.63 -3.44
C THR A 150 -24.02 -7.34 -4.18
N LEU A 151 -23.05 -6.49 -4.54
CA LEU A 151 -23.30 -5.20 -5.16
C LEU A 151 -23.56 -5.35 -6.66
N PRO A 152 -24.60 -4.72 -7.23
CA PRO A 152 -24.79 -4.65 -8.68
C PRO A 152 -23.58 -4.07 -9.42
N GLU A 153 -22.88 -3.12 -8.79
CA GLU A 153 -21.67 -2.49 -9.32
C GLU A 153 -20.52 -3.48 -9.49
N PHE A 154 -20.45 -4.54 -8.68
CA PHE A 154 -19.45 -5.60 -8.84
C PHE A 154 -19.71 -6.46 -10.08
N ALA A 155 -20.98 -6.77 -10.36
CA ALA A 155 -21.35 -7.47 -11.59
C ALA A 155 -21.02 -6.65 -12.85
N GLU A 156 -21.27 -5.33 -12.80
CA GLU A 156 -20.89 -4.43 -13.89
C GLU A 156 -19.36 -4.32 -14.01
N LEU A 157 -18.61 -4.27 -12.90
CA LEU A 157 -17.14 -4.28 -12.93
C LEU A 157 -16.60 -5.54 -13.63
N LYS A 158 -17.12 -6.73 -13.28
CA LYS A 158 -16.76 -7.98 -13.97
C LYS A 158 -16.99 -7.87 -15.47
N LYS A 159 -18.17 -7.40 -15.88
CA LYS A 159 -18.49 -7.22 -17.29
C LYS A 159 -17.54 -6.26 -18.01
N ARG A 160 -17.12 -5.16 -17.37
CA ARG A 160 -16.13 -4.23 -17.93
C ARG A 160 -14.77 -4.90 -18.13
N ILE A 161 -14.35 -5.71 -17.17
CA ILE A 161 -13.09 -6.48 -17.27
C ILE A 161 -13.19 -7.49 -18.42
N GLU A 162 -14.30 -8.21 -18.56
CA GLU A 162 -14.51 -9.15 -19.69
C GLU A 162 -14.40 -8.44 -21.04
N GLN A 163 -15.02 -7.27 -21.17
CA GLN A 163 -14.96 -6.45 -22.38
C GLN A 163 -13.54 -5.94 -22.67
N SER A 164 -12.83 -5.48 -21.64
CA SER A 164 -11.45 -5.03 -21.74
C SER A 164 -10.55 -6.15 -22.28
N ILE A 165 -10.64 -7.34 -21.67
CA ILE A 165 -9.86 -8.52 -22.07
C ILE A 165 -10.20 -8.94 -23.50
N ALA A 166 -11.48 -8.96 -23.86
CA ALA A 166 -11.92 -9.31 -25.22
C ALA A 166 -11.40 -8.34 -26.29
N SER A 167 -11.16 -7.07 -25.94
CA SER A 167 -10.72 -6.02 -26.87
C SER A 167 -9.22 -5.94 -27.12
N GLN A 168 -8.39 -6.68 -26.36
CA GLN A 168 -6.91 -6.61 -26.38
C GLN A 168 -6.32 -5.21 -26.14
N SER A 169 -7.01 -4.34 -25.40
CA SER A 169 -6.59 -2.95 -25.12
C SER A 169 -5.47 -2.81 -24.05
N GLY A 170 -4.58 -3.79 -23.93
CA GLY A 170 -3.50 -3.79 -22.91
C GLY A 170 -3.95 -4.21 -21.51
N GLY A 171 -5.10 -4.87 -21.39
CA GLY A 171 -5.60 -5.44 -20.13
C GLY A 171 -6.40 -4.47 -19.25
N PRO A 172 -7.02 -4.97 -18.17
CA PRO A 172 -7.97 -4.21 -17.35
C PRO A 172 -7.38 -3.01 -16.61
N LEU A 173 -6.05 -2.97 -16.41
CA LEU A 173 -5.38 -1.84 -15.75
C LEU A 173 -5.19 -0.63 -16.66
N ASN A 174 -5.25 -0.83 -17.98
CA ASN A 174 -5.08 0.22 -18.99
C ASN A 174 -6.42 0.69 -19.58
N ASP A 175 -7.54 0.06 -19.20
CA ASP A 175 -8.87 0.40 -19.68
C ASP A 175 -9.58 1.39 -18.74
N GLN A 176 -9.80 2.62 -19.21
CA GLN A 176 -10.44 3.67 -18.43
C GLN A 176 -11.86 3.28 -17.97
N HIS A 177 -12.61 2.49 -18.76
CA HIS A 177 -13.94 2.05 -18.36
C HIS A 177 -13.91 1.05 -17.19
N VAL A 178 -12.86 0.23 -17.10
CA VAL A 178 -12.63 -0.64 -15.94
C VAL A 178 -12.28 0.22 -14.73
N LEU A 179 -11.38 1.19 -14.87
CA LEU A 179 -10.96 2.08 -13.77
C LEU A 179 -12.12 2.93 -13.23
N ASP A 180 -12.94 3.50 -14.12
CA ASP A 180 -14.12 4.28 -13.74
C ASP A 180 -15.13 3.41 -12.97
N GLN A 181 -15.39 2.19 -13.47
CA GLN A 181 -16.30 1.27 -12.81
C GLN A 181 -15.74 0.75 -11.48
N LEU A 182 -14.41 0.56 -11.38
CA LEU A 182 -13.74 0.19 -10.13
C LEU A 182 -13.98 1.27 -9.05
N ALA A 183 -13.82 2.55 -9.40
CA ALA A 183 -14.07 3.66 -8.49
C ALA A 183 -15.55 3.71 -8.03
N VAL A 184 -16.48 3.44 -8.94
CA VAL A 184 -17.92 3.33 -8.61
C VAL A 184 -18.17 2.18 -7.63
N THR A 185 -17.63 0.99 -7.89
CA THR A 185 -17.78 -0.18 -7.02
C THR A 185 -17.15 0.01 -5.65
N GLN A 186 -15.99 0.66 -5.59
CA GLN A 186 -15.33 1.03 -4.33
C GLN A 186 -16.19 2.01 -3.53
N ARG A 187 -16.75 3.04 -4.17
CA ARG A 187 -17.65 3.98 -3.52
C ARG A 187 -18.92 3.28 -2.99
N ALA A 188 -19.54 2.44 -3.79
CA ALA A 188 -20.73 1.68 -3.39
C ALA A 188 -20.43 0.76 -2.19
N SER A 189 -19.28 0.09 -2.22
CA SER A 189 -18.78 -0.73 -1.11
C SER A 189 -18.63 0.08 0.18
N LEU A 190 -17.97 1.24 0.11
CA LEU A 190 -17.76 2.10 1.27
C LEU A 190 -19.08 2.65 1.82
N LEU A 191 -20.02 3.04 0.97
CA LEU A 191 -21.36 3.44 1.39
C LEU A 191 -22.09 2.30 2.10
N LYS A 192 -22.01 1.08 1.54
CA LYS A 192 -22.63 -0.08 2.17
C LYS A 192 -22.01 -0.41 3.53
N ILE A 193 -20.69 -0.29 3.65
CA ILE A 193 -19.97 -0.42 4.93
C ILE A 193 -20.41 0.66 5.91
N GLN A 194 -20.66 1.88 5.45
CA GLN A 194 -21.20 2.96 6.27
C GLN A 194 -22.65 2.69 6.69
N ASP A 195 -23.49 2.12 5.83
CA ASP A 195 -24.86 1.74 6.17
C ASP A 195 -24.91 0.61 7.21
N MET A 196 -23.92 -0.29 7.19
CA MET A 196 -23.75 -1.29 8.25
C MET A 196 -23.39 -0.68 9.62
N ARG A 197 -23.07 0.63 9.67
CA ARG A 197 -22.91 1.40 10.91
C ARG A 197 -24.28 1.81 11.44
N GLU A 198 -25.06 0.87 11.95
CA GLU A 198 -26.08 1.18 12.97
C GLU A 198 -25.39 1.53 14.31
N ALA A 199 -24.55 2.56 14.32
CA ALA A 199 -24.00 3.14 15.55
C ALA A 199 -24.62 4.53 15.76
N PRO A 200 -25.03 4.89 17.00
CA PRO A 200 -25.80 6.09 17.26
C PRO A 200 -25.05 7.33 16.77
N ALA A 201 -25.78 8.33 16.23
CA ALA A 201 -25.27 9.62 15.79
C ALA A 201 -24.28 10.30 16.77
N ALA A 202 -24.35 9.95 18.07
CA ALA A 202 -23.40 10.34 19.11
C ALA A 202 -21.92 9.95 18.83
N MET A 203 -21.66 8.90 18.05
CA MET A 203 -20.32 8.41 17.76
C MET A 203 -19.68 9.15 16.57
N MET A 204 -20.47 9.51 15.54
CA MET A 204 -20.02 10.40 14.46
C MET A 204 -19.79 11.84 14.96
N ALA A 205 -20.60 12.33 15.90
CA ALA A 205 -20.37 13.59 16.57
C ALA A 205 -19.03 13.61 17.34
N ARG A 206 -18.56 12.47 17.88
CA ARG A 206 -17.23 12.34 18.50
C ARG A 206 -16.08 12.32 17.47
N ALA A 207 -16.26 11.65 16.32
CA ALA A 207 -15.24 11.61 15.27
C ALA A 207 -15.06 12.97 14.55
N ALA A 208 -16.14 13.74 14.39
CA ALA A 208 -16.10 15.07 13.76
C ALA A 208 -15.72 16.21 14.73
N SER A 209 -15.87 16.04 16.04
CA SER A 209 -15.52 17.07 17.05
C SER A 209 -14.13 16.91 17.65
N GLN A 210 -13.45 15.79 17.39
CA GLN A 210 -12.07 15.59 17.80
C GLN A 210 -11.15 15.81 16.60
N THR A 211 -10.68 17.04 16.41
CA THR A 211 -9.36 17.27 15.79
C THR A 211 -8.31 16.66 16.71
N ASN A 212 -8.21 15.33 16.74
CA ASN A 212 -7.18 14.65 17.50
C ASN A 212 -5.86 14.97 16.82
N SER A 213 -5.01 15.74 17.52
CA SER A 213 -3.61 15.85 17.14
C SER A 213 -3.05 14.41 17.13
N PRO A 214 -2.57 13.90 15.97
CA PRO A 214 -2.13 12.52 15.85
C PRO A 214 -0.91 12.23 16.73
N LEU A 215 -0.15 13.29 17.06
CA LEU A 215 0.97 13.27 17.99
C LEU A 215 0.56 13.89 19.33
N ALA A 216 0.95 13.23 20.42
CA ALA A 216 0.90 13.78 21.77
C ALA A 216 2.31 14.23 22.19
N PHE A 217 2.42 15.49 22.63
CA PHE A 217 3.67 16.07 23.13
C PHE A 217 3.59 16.16 24.65
N GLN A 218 4.54 15.54 25.34
CA GLN A 218 4.65 15.58 26.80
C GLN A 218 5.99 16.22 27.16
N ILE A 219 5.94 17.29 27.94
CA ILE A 219 7.14 17.97 28.43
C ILE A 219 7.43 17.40 29.82
N GLU A 220 8.60 16.80 29.99
CA GLU A 220 9.10 16.25 31.24
C GLU A 220 10.30 17.08 31.74
N THR A 221 10.64 16.95 33.02
CA THR A 221 11.74 17.71 33.64
C THR A 221 13.09 17.50 32.94
N SER A 222 13.28 16.37 32.26
CA SER A 222 14.53 15.99 31.58
C SER A 222 14.45 16.04 30.05
N GLY A 223 13.30 16.40 29.47
CA GLY A 223 13.14 16.30 28.03
C GLY A 223 11.72 16.52 27.51
N ILE A 224 11.54 16.24 26.22
CA ILE A 224 10.23 16.27 25.56
C ILE A 224 9.99 14.90 24.95
N LYS A 225 8.88 14.27 25.29
CA LYS A 225 8.43 13.02 24.70
C LYS A 225 7.36 13.31 23.66
N VAL A 226 7.45 12.64 22.52
CA VAL A 226 6.47 12.70 21.44
C VAL A 226 5.99 11.31 21.15
N ASP A 227 4.67 11.11 21.27
CA ASP A 227 4.02 9.82 21.10
C ASP A 227 3.10 9.84 19.87
N ASN A 228 3.25 8.87 18.98
CA ASN A 228 2.27 8.59 17.93
C ASN A 228 1.40 7.41 18.35
N GLN A 229 0.24 7.71 18.92
CA GLN A 229 -0.70 6.71 19.45
C GLN A 229 -1.95 6.54 18.60
N LEU A 230 -2.11 7.33 17.54
CA LEU A 230 -3.37 7.38 16.79
C LEU A 230 -3.20 7.33 15.26
N SER A 231 -2.00 7.59 14.72
CA SER A 231 -1.80 7.71 13.27
C SER A 231 -1.01 6.54 12.68
N SER A 232 -1.47 6.00 11.55
CA SER A 232 -0.72 5.03 10.74
C SER A 232 0.43 5.66 9.95
N ILE A 233 0.43 6.98 9.86
CA ILE A 233 1.47 7.73 9.16
C ILE A 233 2.64 7.95 10.11
N THR A 234 3.85 7.69 9.62
CA THR A 234 5.11 8.01 10.28
C THR A 234 5.38 9.50 10.22
N TYR A 235 5.82 10.07 11.34
CA TYR A 235 6.25 11.46 11.44
C TYR A 235 7.74 11.55 11.70
N VAL A 236 8.38 12.59 11.18
CA VAL A 236 9.70 13.03 11.63
C VAL A 236 9.53 14.34 12.38
N VAL A 237 10.06 14.40 13.60
CA VAL A 237 9.94 15.55 14.49
C VAL A 237 11.31 16.17 14.66
N GLY A 238 11.44 17.45 14.28
CA GLY A 238 12.65 18.25 14.49
C GLY A 238 12.51 19.17 15.71
N LEU A 239 13.57 19.25 16.50
CA LEU A 239 13.74 20.19 17.60
C LEU A 239 14.64 21.35 17.15
N TYR A 240 14.13 22.57 17.25
CA TYR A 240 14.80 23.79 16.79
C TYR A 240 15.07 24.73 17.96
N ASP A 241 16.19 25.46 17.91
CA ASP A 241 16.45 26.56 18.84
C ASP A 241 15.68 27.83 18.47
N GLY A 242 15.76 28.86 19.31
CA GLY A 242 15.08 30.14 19.11
C GLY A 242 15.54 30.94 17.89
N SER A 243 16.64 30.55 17.25
CA SER A 243 17.09 31.12 15.97
C SER A 243 16.55 30.37 14.76
N GLY A 244 15.80 29.28 14.97
CA GLY A 244 15.31 28.40 13.91
C GLY A 244 16.34 27.40 13.41
N LYS A 245 17.43 27.15 14.16
CA LYS A 245 18.41 26.14 13.81
C LYS A 245 18.00 24.78 14.38
N LEU A 246 18.05 23.75 13.55
CA LEU A 246 17.79 22.37 13.95
C LEU A 246 18.86 21.87 14.94
N ILE A 247 18.42 21.38 16.10
CA ILE A 247 19.24 20.80 17.17
C ILE A 247 19.28 19.27 17.06
N ASP A 248 18.11 18.65 16.98
CA ASP A 248 17.93 17.19 16.96
C ASP A 248 16.69 16.84 16.13
N LYS A 249 16.60 15.61 15.63
CA LYS A 249 15.42 15.10 14.94
C LYS A 249 15.21 13.62 15.23
N LYS A 250 13.95 13.20 15.33
CA LYS A 250 13.60 11.81 15.59
C LYS A 250 12.40 11.38 14.78
N GLU A 251 12.45 10.15 14.30
CA GLU A 251 11.30 9.50 13.69
C GLU A 251 10.37 8.97 14.80
N VAL A 252 9.07 9.14 14.59
CA VAL A 252 7.99 8.56 15.37
C VAL A 252 7.13 7.76 14.41
N SER A 253 7.36 6.45 14.39
CA SER A 253 6.75 5.54 13.42
C SER A 253 5.22 5.53 13.50
N GLY A 254 4.61 5.26 12.34
CA GLY A 254 3.18 5.01 12.22
C GLY A 254 2.75 3.75 12.97
N LEU A 255 1.50 3.74 13.39
CA LEU A 255 0.84 2.55 13.90
C LEU A 255 0.47 1.62 12.75
N GLU A 256 0.83 0.35 12.89
CA GLU A 256 0.20 -0.68 12.09
C GLU A 256 -1.23 -0.85 12.61
N LYS A 257 -2.21 -0.57 11.74
CA LYS A 257 -3.62 -0.72 12.04
C LYS A 257 -4.14 -1.93 11.29
N SER A 258 -4.62 -2.91 12.03
CA SER A 258 -5.36 -4.03 11.45
C SER A 258 -6.84 -3.92 11.83
N TYR A 259 -7.69 -4.12 10.84
CA TYR A 259 -9.14 -4.21 11.02
C TYR A 259 -9.54 -5.67 10.94
N TYR A 260 -9.91 -6.27 12.08
CA TYR A 260 -10.32 -7.68 12.11
C TYR A 260 -11.70 -7.89 11.49
N PHE A 261 -12.61 -6.93 11.57
CA PHE A 261 -13.94 -7.05 10.98
C PHE A 261 -14.29 -5.79 10.17
N LEU A 262 -15.05 -5.96 9.08
CA LEU A 262 -15.51 -4.82 8.26
C LEU A 262 -16.35 -3.83 9.07
N LYS A 263 -17.15 -4.35 10.00
CA LYS A 263 -17.92 -3.52 10.93
C LYS A 263 -17.01 -2.65 11.79
N GLU A 264 -15.84 -3.15 12.18
CA GLU A 264 -14.86 -2.37 12.94
C GLU A 264 -14.16 -1.32 12.09
N PHE A 265 -13.82 -1.64 10.83
CA PHE A 265 -13.38 -0.64 9.86
C PHE A 265 -14.40 0.50 9.71
N GLY A 266 -15.67 0.15 9.50
CA GLY A 266 -16.77 1.11 9.50
C GLY A 266 -16.80 1.92 10.79
N LEU A 267 -16.62 1.32 11.96
CA LEU A 267 -16.63 2.02 13.26
C LEU A 267 -15.32 2.76 13.59
N GLY A 268 -14.29 2.69 12.74
CA GLY A 268 -12.96 3.24 13.04
C GLY A 268 -12.29 2.56 14.24
N LYS A 269 -12.65 1.31 14.54
CA LYS A 269 -12.02 0.48 15.56
C LYS A 269 -10.92 -0.36 14.90
N TYR A 270 -9.72 -0.29 15.43
CA TYR A 270 -8.56 -1.00 14.92
C TYR A 270 -7.73 -1.50 16.10
N ILE A 271 -7.04 -2.62 15.92
CA ILE A 271 -5.98 -3.04 16.84
C ILE A 271 -4.70 -2.34 16.39
N ASN A 272 -4.01 -1.71 17.34
CA ASN A 272 -2.75 -1.04 17.12
C ASN A 272 -1.61 -1.95 17.60
N THR A 273 -0.50 -1.94 16.87
CA THR A 273 0.80 -2.21 17.50
C THR A 273 1.09 -1.17 18.58
N ALA A 274 2.03 -1.45 19.49
CA ALA A 274 2.40 -0.46 20.50
C ALA A 274 2.83 0.85 19.80
N GLY A 275 2.27 1.99 20.23
CA GLY A 275 2.64 3.30 19.70
C GLY A 275 4.13 3.55 19.75
N SER A 276 4.63 4.28 18.76
CA SER A 276 6.03 4.71 18.73
C SER A 276 6.20 5.99 19.55
N SER A 277 7.32 6.08 20.26
CA SER A 277 7.68 7.21 21.11
C SER A 277 9.08 7.69 20.78
N ALA A 278 9.27 9.00 20.68
CA ALA A 278 10.58 9.63 20.64
C ALA A 278 10.78 10.57 21.82
N ALA A 279 11.94 10.53 22.45
CA ALA A 279 12.31 11.44 23.54
C ALA A 279 13.45 12.36 23.12
N PHE A 280 13.24 13.67 23.19
CA PHE A 280 14.24 14.72 22.99
C PHE A 280 14.78 15.13 24.35
N LYS A 281 16.09 15.37 24.44
CA LYS A 281 16.65 16.05 25.61
C LYS A 281 16.43 17.54 25.43
N THR A 282 15.86 18.20 26.43
CA THR A 282 15.84 19.66 26.47
C THR A 282 17.27 20.14 26.63
N PRO A 283 17.76 21.04 25.76
CA PRO A 283 19.08 21.61 25.94
C PRO A 283 19.15 22.34 27.29
N SER A 284 20.29 22.21 27.98
CA SER A 284 20.47 22.70 29.35
C SER A 284 20.57 24.22 29.47
N ASN A 285 20.52 24.95 28.36
CA ASN A 285 20.53 26.40 28.31
C ASN A 285 19.11 26.96 28.33
N ASP A 286 18.93 28.05 29.07
CA ASP A 286 17.70 28.84 29.03
C ASP A 286 17.47 29.36 27.60
N GLY A 287 16.28 29.11 27.06
CA GLY A 287 15.97 29.48 25.67
C GLY A 287 14.56 29.06 25.23
N SER A 288 14.15 29.59 24.08
CA SER A 288 12.94 29.15 23.39
C SER A 288 13.29 28.03 22.41
N TYR A 289 12.47 26.98 22.39
CA TYR A 289 12.63 25.85 21.49
C TYR A 289 11.34 25.59 20.74
N THR A 290 11.44 25.11 19.51
CA THR A 290 10.28 24.76 18.67
C THR A 290 10.37 23.32 18.23
N LEU A 291 9.29 22.56 18.40
CA LEU A 291 9.14 21.24 17.81
C LEU A 291 8.30 21.35 16.53
N VAL A 292 8.80 20.75 15.46
CA VAL A 292 8.14 20.73 14.17
C VAL A 292 7.99 19.27 13.74
N ALA A 293 6.76 18.80 13.64
CA ALA A 293 6.46 17.48 13.08
C ALA A 293 6.10 17.59 11.59
N ARG A 294 6.60 16.66 10.79
CA ARG A 294 6.27 16.50 9.37
C ARG A 294 5.96 15.05 9.06
N ASN A 295 5.03 14.84 8.12
CA ASN A 295 4.55 13.53 7.69
C ASN A 295 4.86 13.21 6.23
N GLY A 296 5.56 14.11 5.53
CA GLY A 296 5.89 13.94 4.11
C GLY A 296 4.86 14.51 3.13
N PHE A 297 3.82 15.17 3.64
CA PHE A 297 2.78 15.83 2.83
C PHE A 297 2.78 17.36 2.98
N ALA A 298 3.79 17.94 3.63
CA ALA A 298 3.93 19.40 3.68
C ALA A 298 4.53 19.94 2.38
N PHE A 299 5.33 19.11 1.67
CA PHE A 299 6.02 19.45 0.43
C PHE A 299 6.88 20.72 0.54
N ASP A 300 7.35 21.04 1.75
CA ASP A 300 8.08 22.27 2.07
C ASP A 300 9.60 22.11 1.85
N GLY A 301 10.05 20.91 1.48
CA GLY A 301 11.45 20.61 1.24
C GLY A 301 12.30 20.61 2.51
N SER A 302 11.70 20.62 3.70
CA SER A 302 12.41 20.38 4.95
C SER A 302 13.02 18.98 4.98
N VAL A 303 14.00 18.77 5.86
CA VAL A 303 14.64 17.46 6.01
C VAL A 303 13.65 16.45 6.57
N GLU A 304 12.84 16.87 7.52
CA GLU A 304 11.78 16.10 8.16
C GLU A 304 10.71 15.67 7.16
N ASP A 305 10.28 16.57 6.28
CA ASP A 305 9.28 16.25 5.26
C ASP A 305 9.80 15.21 4.26
N ARG A 306 11.04 15.36 3.76
CA ARG A 306 11.64 14.35 2.86
C ARG A 306 11.81 12.98 3.50
N GLU A 307 12.22 12.94 4.77
CA GLU A 307 12.44 11.68 5.48
C GLU A 307 11.13 10.98 5.84
N ALA A 308 10.13 11.74 6.31
CA ALA A 308 8.80 11.20 6.55
C ALA A 308 8.15 10.70 5.26
N LEU A 309 8.29 11.44 4.14
CA LEU A 309 7.82 10.99 2.83
C LEU A 309 8.46 9.67 2.42
N ARG A 310 9.78 9.53 2.59
CA ARG A 310 10.48 8.27 2.30
C ARG A 310 9.99 7.13 3.18
N ALA A 311 9.85 7.34 4.49
CA ALA A 311 9.37 6.31 5.42
C ALA A 311 7.95 5.84 5.06
N ASN A 312 7.04 6.77 4.77
CA ASN A 312 5.67 6.46 4.40
C ASN A 312 5.57 5.82 3.00
N ALA A 313 6.38 6.25 2.03
CA ALA A 313 6.42 5.63 0.69
C ALA A 313 6.98 4.20 0.73
N VAL A 314 8.00 3.96 1.55
CA VAL A 314 8.56 2.62 1.76
C VAL A 314 7.54 1.71 2.45
N GLY A 315 6.84 2.20 3.47
CA GLY A 315 5.74 1.46 4.11
C GLY A 315 4.67 1.04 3.10
N LEU A 316 4.22 1.98 2.26
CA LEU A 316 3.26 1.69 1.18
C LEU A 316 3.81 0.65 0.19
N THR A 317 5.10 0.71 -0.15
CA THR A 317 5.70 -0.23 -1.12
C THR A 317 5.82 -1.64 -0.55
N PHE A 318 6.20 -1.79 0.73
CA PHE A 318 6.26 -3.11 1.37
C PHE A 318 4.89 -3.70 1.65
N GLN A 319 3.88 -2.89 1.92
CA GLN A 319 2.49 -3.36 1.99
C GLN A 319 1.94 -3.79 0.62
N VAL A 320 2.48 -3.24 -0.49
CA VAL A 320 2.09 -3.60 -1.87
C VAL A 320 2.83 -4.84 -2.38
N LEU A 321 4.03 -5.12 -1.89
CA LEU A 321 4.89 -6.21 -2.36
C LEU A 321 5.04 -7.36 -1.36
N GLY A 322 4.27 -7.36 -0.27
CA GLY A 322 4.34 -8.36 0.80
C GLY A 322 2.96 -8.86 1.21
#